data_AF-A0A0K8URF6-F1
#
_entry.id   AF-A0A0K8URF6-F1
#
_cell.length_a   1.000
_cell.length_b   1.000
_cell.length_c   1.000
_cell.angle_alpha   90.00
_cell.angle_beta   90.00
_cell.angle_gamma   90.00
#
_symmetry.space_group_name_H-M   'P 1'
#
loop_
_entity.id
_entity.type
_entity.pdbx_description
1 polymer ?
#
loop_
_entity_poly.entity_id
_entity_poly.type
_entity_poly.pdbx_seq_one_letter_code
_entity_poly.pdbx_strand_id
1 'polypeptide(L)'
;RYCTRFVASPIHENSESLLEIKSQNLTNFWTRLQAAHDAIVDSDDLDLPQNLKLSAYAIYEHCLDQYEETKAMISDQLKLIKAIAPTPHSRVELQQKTSSDTHLVVPACDTETLYGGYEEWPS
;
A
#
# COMPACT_ATOMS: atom_id res chain seq x y z
N ARG A 1 13.51 12.90 -3.56
CA ARG A 1 12.11 13.43 -3.57
C ARG A 1 11.04 12.37 -3.28
N TYR A 2 11.34 11.08 -3.37
CA TYR A 2 10.38 10.02 -3.06
C TYR A 2 10.10 9.92 -1.55
N CYS A 3 11.14 9.82 -0.72
CA CYS A 3 11.03 9.73 0.74
C CYS A 3 10.41 10.98 1.39
N THR A 4 10.80 12.17 0.94
CA THR A 4 10.24 13.46 1.43
C THR A 4 8.74 13.62 1.20
N ARG A 5 8.18 12.99 0.16
CA ARG A 5 6.74 13.01 -0.10
C ARG A 5 5.98 12.04 0.81
N PHE A 6 6.65 11.03 1.34
CA PHE A 6 6.03 10.05 2.23
C PHE A 6 5.77 10.64 3.63
N VAL A 7 6.70 11.44 4.14
CA VAL A 7 6.59 12.11 5.45
C VAL A 7 5.43 13.10 5.53
N ALA A 8 5.03 13.68 4.40
CA ALA A 8 4.01 14.73 4.34
C ALA A 8 2.56 14.22 4.26
N SER A 9 2.34 12.92 3.98
CA SER A 9 0.99 12.39 3.80
C SER A 9 0.44 11.81 5.12
N PRO A 10 -0.76 12.23 5.56
CA PRO A 10 -1.42 11.66 6.73
C PRO A 10 -1.63 10.13 6.61
N ILE A 11 -1.56 9.44 7.76
CA ILE A 11 -1.67 7.98 7.87
C ILE A 11 -2.98 7.44 7.24
N HIS A 12 -4.05 8.23 7.24
CA HIS A 12 -5.37 7.84 6.72
C HIS A 12 -5.50 7.91 5.19
N GLU A 13 -4.54 8.53 4.48
CA GLU A 13 -4.57 8.64 3.02
C GLU A 13 -3.88 7.47 2.30
N ASN A 14 -3.14 6.62 3.04
CA ASN A 14 -2.39 5.52 2.44
C ASN A 14 -3.13 4.19 2.66
N SER A 15 -3.65 3.59 1.58
CA SER A 15 -4.16 2.22 1.63
C SER A 15 -3.03 1.21 1.82
N GLU A 16 -3.35 0.02 2.35
CA GLU A 16 -2.39 -1.09 2.49
C GLU A 16 -1.69 -1.40 1.15
N SER A 17 -2.47 -1.53 0.07
CA SER A 17 -1.95 -1.77 -1.28
C SER A 17 -0.98 -0.68 -1.76
N LEU A 18 -1.25 0.59 -1.43
CA LEU A 18 -0.37 1.69 -1.79
C LEU A 18 0.94 1.61 -1.02
N LEU A 19 0.91 1.26 0.26
CA LEU A 19 2.11 1.09 1.08
C LEU A 19 2.96 -0.10 0.61
N GLU A 20 2.34 -1.21 0.22
CA GLU A 20 3.05 -2.35 -0.35
C GLU A 20 3.75 -2.00 -1.67
N ILE A 21 3.05 -1.32 -2.58
CA ILE A 21 3.65 -0.82 -3.83
C ILE A 21 4.81 0.13 -3.51
N LYS A 22 4.63 1.04 -2.54
CA LYS A 22 5.67 1.98 -2.15
C LYS A 22 6.90 1.28 -1.57
N SER A 23 6.70 0.24 -0.76
CA SER A 23 7.76 -0.61 -0.20
C SER A 23 8.55 -1.35 -1.28
N GLN A 24 7.83 -1.92 -2.26
CA GLN A 24 8.46 -2.60 -3.39
C GLN A 24 9.29 -1.63 -4.23
N ASN A 25 8.75 -0.45 -4.54
CA ASN A 25 9.46 0.57 -5.28
C ASN A 25 10.71 1.06 -4.53
N LEU A 26 10.60 1.28 -3.22
CA LEU A 26 11.74 1.66 -2.38
C LEU A 26 12.85 0.61 -2.46
N THR A 27 12.49 -0.68 -2.37
CA THR A 27 13.43 -1.80 -2.51
C THR A 27 14.07 -1.82 -3.90
N ASN A 28 13.29 -1.64 -4.97
CA ASN A 28 13.82 -1.59 -6.34
C ASN A 28 14.82 -0.44 -6.55
N PHE A 29 14.54 0.75 -6.02
CA PHE A 29 15.48 1.87 -6.08
C PHE A 29 16.75 1.58 -5.29
N TRP A 30 16.62 0.99 -4.11
CA TRP A 30 17.76 0.60 -3.28
C TRP A 30 18.66 -0.42 -3.99
N THR A 31 18.11 -1.47 -4.58
CA THR A 31 18.88 -2.47 -5.33
C THR A 31 19.66 -1.85 -6.49
N ARG A 32 19.05 -0.89 -7.20
CA ARG A 32 19.72 -0.17 -8.30
C ARG A 32 20.86 0.72 -7.80
N LEU A 33 20.66 1.41 -6.67
CA LEU A 33 21.69 2.23 -6.05
C LEU A 33 22.86 1.38 -5.58
N GLN A 34 22.56 0.27 -4.91
CA GLN A 34 23.57 -0.68 -4.42
C GLN A 34 24.39 -1.26 -5.58
N ALA A 35 23.73 -1.74 -6.65
CA ALA A 35 24.44 -2.24 -7.83
C ALA A 35 25.33 -1.17 -8.50
N ALA A 36 24.90 0.10 -8.52
CA ALA A 36 25.71 1.19 -9.05
C ALA A 36 26.92 1.51 -8.15
N HIS A 37 26.75 1.45 -6.83
CA HIS A 37 27.83 1.62 -5.88
C HIS A 37 28.84 0.47 -5.99
N ASP A 38 28.38 -0.78 -6.02
CA ASP A 38 29.23 -1.96 -6.17
C ASP A 38 30.06 -1.88 -7.45
N ALA A 39 29.47 -1.45 -8.57
CA ALA A 39 30.19 -1.23 -9.83
C ALA A 39 31.29 -0.14 -9.73
N ILE A 40 31.10 0.88 -8.88
CA ILE A 40 32.11 1.92 -8.61
C ILE A 40 33.23 1.38 -7.73
N VAL A 41 32.88 0.58 -6.71
CA VAL A 41 33.86 -0.04 -5.80
C VAL A 41 34.74 -1.05 -6.55
N ASP A 42 34.13 -1.86 -7.41
CA ASP A 42 34.79 -2.90 -8.21
C ASP A 42 35.62 -2.33 -9.38
N SER A 43 35.47 -1.04 -9.70
CA SER A 43 36.31 -0.39 -10.72
C SER A 43 37.75 -0.20 -10.23
N ASP A 44 38.73 -0.39 -11.11
CA ASP A 44 40.14 -0.24 -10.76
C ASP A 44 40.47 1.22 -10.38
N ASP A 45 41.37 1.42 -9.42
CA ASP A 45 41.82 2.76 -8.98
C ASP A 45 42.49 3.58 -10.10
N LEU A 46 42.87 2.93 -11.19
CA LEU A 46 43.44 3.57 -12.39
C LEU A 46 42.35 4.17 -13.30
N ASP A 47 41.13 3.66 -13.23
CA ASP A 47 40.01 4.08 -14.09
C ASP A 47 39.19 5.22 -13.46
N LEU A 48 39.28 5.40 -12.14
CA LEU A 48 38.43 6.34 -11.42
C LEU A 48 39.20 7.11 -10.33
N PRO A 49 39.06 8.44 -10.26
CA PRO A 49 39.81 9.21 -9.28
C PRO A 49 39.31 8.91 -7.86
N GLN A 50 40.25 8.80 -6.92
CA GLN A 50 40.00 8.34 -5.54
C GLN A 50 38.98 9.21 -4.78
N ASN A 51 38.87 10.50 -5.13
CA ASN A 51 37.87 11.41 -4.60
C ASN A 51 36.44 11.03 -5.00
N LEU A 52 36.26 10.38 -6.15
CA LEU A 52 34.96 9.92 -6.62
C LEU A 52 34.48 8.72 -5.81
N LYS A 53 35.38 7.78 -5.47
CA LYS A 53 35.04 6.64 -4.59
C LYS A 53 34.62 7.11 -3.20
N LEU A 54 35.36 8.05 -2.59
CA LEU A 54 35.01 8.63 -1.30
C LEU A 54 33.68 9.41 -1.34
N SER A 55 33.45 10.17 -2.42
CA SER A 55 32.19 10.89 -2.64
C SER A 55 31.01 9.92 -2.83
N ALA A 56 31.18 8.87 -3.63
CA ALA A 56 30.17 7.84 -3.87
C ALA A 56 29.81 7.11 -2.57
N TYR A 57 30.80 6.80 -1.72
CA TYR A 57 30.58 6.22 -0.40
C TYR A 57 29.77 7.15 0.52
N ALA A 58 30.12 8.43 0.59
CA ALA A 58 29.37 9.41 1.40
C ALA A 58 27.91 9.57 0.94
N ILE A 59 27.66 9.55 -0.38
CA ILE A 59 26.31 9.58 -0.95
C ILE A 59 25.56 8.28 -0.64
N TYR A 60 26.24 7.14 -0.73
CA TYR A 60 25.67 5.83 -0.41
C TYR A 60 25.22 5.74 1.05
N GLU A 61 26.07 6.12 1.99
CA GLU A 61 25.73 6.18 3.42
C GLU A 61 24.52 7.08 3.69
N HIS A 62 24.50 8.29 3.12
CA HIS A 62 23.34 9.19 3.27
C HIS A 62 22.05 8.58 2.72
N CYS A 63 22.15 7.86 1.60
CA CYS A 63 21.00 7.19 1.00
C CYS A 63 20.57 5.95 1.80
N LEU A 64 21.49 5.27 2.49
CA LEU A 64 21.22 4.14 3.37
C LEU A 64 20.36 4.59 4.56
N ASP A 65 20.76 5.66 5.24
CA ASP A 65 20.01 6.23 6.36
C ASP A 65 18.56 6.56 5.95
N GLN A 66 18.39 7.24 4.81
CA GLN A 66 17.08 7.60 4.28
C GLN A 66 16.25 6.37 3.88
N TYR A 67 16.89 5.34 3.33
CA TYR A 67 16.23 4.08 2.97
C TYR A 67 15.71 3.36 4.22
N GLU A 68 16.54 3.23 5.25
CA GLU A 68 16.18 2.56 6.50
C GLU A 68 15.05 3.30 7.23
N GLU A 69 15.15 4.63 7.34
CA GLU A 69 14.10 5.46 7.93
C GLU A 69 12.77 5.28 7.18
N THR A 70 12.78 5.38 5.86
CA THR A 70 11.56 5.27 5.04
C THR A 70 10.97 3.85 5.12
N LYS A 71 11.81 2.83 5.14
CA LYS A 71 11.39 1.43 5.29
C LYS A 71 10.73 1.18 6.64
N ALA A 72 11.30 1.72 7.72
CA ALA A 72 10.73 1.63 9.06
C ALA A 72 9.34 2.31 9.10
N MET A 73 9.23 3.53 8.56
CA MET A 73 7.96 4.25 8.49
C MET A 73 6.87 3.48 7.73
N ILE A 74 7.18 2.93 6.55
CA ILE A 74 6.21 2.13 5.77
C ILE A 74 5.79 0.88 6.54
N SER A 75 6.74 0.18 7.16
CA SER A 75 6.48 -1.01 7.98
C SER A 75 5.55 -0.70 9.14
N ASP A 76 5.79 0.39 9.86
CA ASP A 76 4.99 0.75 11.02
C ASP A 76 3.58 1.20 10.62
N GLN A 77 3.42 1.91 9.50
CA GLN A 77 2.09 2.22 8.95
C GLN A 77 1.34 0.95 8.53
N LEU A 78 2.01 -0.04 7.92
CA LEU A 78 1.39 -1.32 7.59
C LEU A 78 0.92 -2.08 8.83
N LYS A 79 1.71 -2.09 9.91
CA LYS A 79 1.30 -2.69 11.19
C LYS A 79 0.07 -2.00 11.77
N LEU A 80 0.03 -0.67 11.72
CA LEU A 80 -1.12 0.11 12.21
C LEU A 80 -2.39 -0.22 11.41
N ILE A 81 -2.33 -0.25 10.08
CA ILE A 81 -3.48 -0.60 9.24
C ILE A 81 -3.97 -2.02 9.55
N LYS A 82 -3.06 -2.99 9.67
CA LYS A 82 -3.41 -4.39 10.00
C LYS A 82 -4.02 -4.54 11.39
N ALA A 83 -3.63 -3.71 12.35
CA ALA A 83 -4.21 -3.71 13.69
C ALA A 83 -5.61 -3.08 13.74
N ILE A 84 -5.91 -2.15 12.83
CA ILE A 84 -7.21 -1.46 12.74
C ILE A 84 -8.20 -2.23 11.85
N ALA A 85 -7.70 -3.07 10.93
CA ALA A 85 -8.54 -3.91 10.09
C ALA A 85 -9.50 -4.73 10.97
N PRO A 86 -10.83 -4.58 10.79
CA PRO A 86 -11.78 -5.37 11.56
C PRO A 86 -11.49 -6.84 11.27
N THR A 87 -11.20 -7.61 12.33
CA THR A 87 -11.24 -9.07 12.31
C THR A 87 -12.42 -9.47 11.44
N PRO A 88 -12.25 -10.32 10.40
CA PRO A 88 -13.37 -10.72 9.57
C PRO A 88 -14.40 -11.29 10.53
N HIS A 89 -15.53 -10.59 10.67
CA HIS A 89 -16.64 -11.13 11.43
C HIS A 89 -16.89 -12.51 10.85
N SER A 90 -16.77 -13.53 11.71
CA SER A 90 -17.05 -14.91 11.35
C SER A 90 -18.29 -14.90 10.48
N ARG A 91 -18.11 -15.23 9.20
CA ARG A 91 -19.20 -15.29 8.24
C ARG A 91 -20.20 -16.23 8.89
N VAL A 92 -21.32 -15.70 9.35
CA VAL A 92 -22.39 -16.50 9.94
C VAL A 92 -22.68 -17.56 8.89
N GLU A 93 -22.27 -18.79 9.19
CA GLU A 93 -22.60 -19.94 8.35
C GLU A 93 -24.12 -20.00 8.39
N LEU A 94 -24.72 -19.57 7.28
CA LEU A 94 -26.15 -19.69 7.06
C LEU A 94 -26.42 -21.20 6.98
N GLN A 95 -26.66 -21.82 8.13
CA GLN A 95 -27.09 -23.20 8.23
C GLN A 95 -28.43 -23.31 7.49
N GLN A 96 -28.37 -23.80 6.27
CA GLN A 96 -29.56 -24.19 5.55
C GLN A 96 -30.17 -25.43 6.22
N LYS A 97 -31.27 -25.16 6.93
CA LYS A 97 -32.57 -25.83 6.78
C LYS A 97 -32.87 -26.99 7.73
N THR A 98 -33.80 -26.75 8.66
CA THR A 98 -35.01 -27.59 8.81
C THR A 98 -36.11 -26.85 9.59
N SER A 99 -37.20 -26.53 8.89
CA SER A 99 -38.60 -26.58 9.33
C SER A 99 -38.95 -26.16 10.78
N SER A 100 -39.28 -24.88 10.96
CA SER A 100 -40.48 -24.45 11.71
C SER A 100 -40.67 -22.94 11.54
N ASP A 101 -41.86 -22.53 11.10
CA ASP A 101 -42.29 -21.16 10.77
C ASP A 101 -41.56 -20.05 11.53
N THR A 102 -40.79 -19.25 10.81
CA THR A 102 -40.34 -17.94 11.28
C THR A 102 -40.64 -16.93 10.19
N HIS A 103 -41.80 -16.27 10.32
CA HIS A 103 -42.18 -15.18 9.42
C HIS A 103 -41.23 -14.01 9.63
N LEU A 104 -40.42 -13.69 8.62
CA LEU A 104 -39.71 -12.42 8.56
C LEU A 104 -40.74 -11.34 8.17
N VAL A 105 -41.21 -10.56 9.15
CA VAL A 105 -42.06 -9.39 8.88
C VAL A 105 -41.16 -8.29 8.34
N VAL A 106 -41.07 -8.21 7.01
CA VAL A 106 -40.49 -7.05 6.32
C VAL A 106 -41.56 -5.94 6.35
N PRO A 107 -41.22 -4.70 6.73
CA PRO A 107 -42.12 -3.57 6.57
C PRO A 107 -42.60 -3.50 5.12
N ALA A 108 -43.86 -3.13 4.89
CA ALA A 108 -44.35 -2.92 3.53
C ALA A 108 -43.47 -1.84 2.88
N CYS A 109 -42.65 -2.24 1.90
CA CYS A 109 -42.04 -1.27 1.02
C CYS A 109 -43.18 -0.63 0.25
N ASP A 110 -43.41 0.67 0.49
CA ASP A 110 -44.25 1.52 -0.34
C ASP A 110 -43.54 1.76 -1.68
N THR A 111 -43.34 0.68 -2.44
CA THR A 111 -42.99 0.76 -3.85
C THR A 111 -44.29 0.95 -4.60
N GLU A 112 -44.55 2.19 -5.04
CA GLU A 112 -45.54 2.43 -6.09
C GLU A 112 -45.18 1.54 -7.28
N THR A 113 -46.07 0.60 -7.62
CA THR A 113 -45.94 -0.20 -8.84
C THR A 113 -46.05 0.74 -10.03
N LEU A 114 -44.92 1.18 -10.55
CA LEU A 114 -44.86 1.92 -11.80
C LEU A 114 -45.19 0.94 -12.93
N TYR A 115 -46.37 1.08 -13.54
CA TYR A 115 -46.81 0.33 -14.72
C TYR A 115 -46.17 0.85 -16.02
N GLY A 116 -45.01 1.49 -15.93
CA GLY A 116 -44.33 2.10 -17.08
C GLY A 116 -43.25 1.20 -17.66
N GLY A 117 -43.33 0.95 -18.96
CA GLY A 117 -42.26 0.27 -19.71
C GLY A 117 -41.00 1.15 -19.81
N TYR A 118 -39.90 0.56 -20.28
CA TYR A 118 -38.60 1.25 -20.43
C TYR A 118 -38.68 2.53 -21.31
N GLU A 119 -39.70 2.63 -22.14
CA GLU A 119 -39.99 3.76 -23.05
C GLU A 119 -40.53 5.03 -22.33
N GLU A 120 -40.98 4.94 -21.08
CA GLU A 120 -41.59 6.07 -20.33
C GLU A 120 -40.61 6.83 -19.43
N TRP A 121 -39.33 6.44 -19.42
CA TRP A 121 -38.31 7.15 -18.65
C TRP A 121 -37.91 8.43 -19.39
N PRO A 122 -37.87 9.59 -18.72
CA PRO A 122 -37.39 10.81 -19.34
C PRO A 122 -35.90 10.66 -19.69
N SER A 123 -35.57 10.90 -20.96
CA SER A 123 -34.20 10.89 -21.51
C SER A 123 -33.34 12.02 -20.99
#